data_AF-A0A6N6JVE3-F1
#
_entry.id   AF-A0A6N6JVE3-F1
#
_cell.length_a   1.000
_cell.length_b   1.000
_cell.length_c   1.000
_cell.angle_alpha   90.00
_cell.angle_beta   90.00
_cell.angle_gamma   90.00
#
_symmetry.space_group_name_H-M   'P 1'
#
loop_
_entity.id
_entity.type
_entity.pdbx_description
1 polymer ?
#
loop_
_entity_poly.entity_id
_entity_poly.type
_entity_poly.pdbx_seq_one_letter_code
_entity_poly.pdbx_strand_id
1 'polypeptide(L)'
;MRSVLLTLALMALPLSAAELRDPFFGFTTRIPESFQKFSPLHLRYPKGLDHCYLLGDPKDDQPDVMLAIHGLGGTLTQEQMSLREVESFASGFRFTREEVIWKDLDLPLYIGRGVLNQIDLVTVAVQVPLQRQAIQITAAGPAHRYYEILGYARFVLDHLEGETNWKTGAQRLAELAPSLIRLAITLVIVGGVIFLLVRRQRRRPPPPMPVPGPALLPPRPPTSESVAREPSPPPPPEELIPVCPTCGLRVTPGRRRCMNCGRELVTS
;
A
#
# COMPACT_ATOMS: atom_id res chain seq x y z
N MET A 1 8.30 -46.83 43.94
CA MET A 1 8.40 -46.61 42.47
C MET A 1 8.37 -45.11 42.24
N ARG A 2 9.50 -44.51 41.86
CA ARG A 2 9.62 -43.06 41.63
C ARG A 2 9.47 -42.80 40.13
N SER A 3 8.35 -42.20 39.73
CA SER A 3 8.08 -41.79 38.35
C SER A 3 9.00 -40.64 37.94
N VAL A 4 9.81 -40.86 36.92
CA VAL A 4 10.64 -39.83 36.28
C VAL A 4 9.79 -39.17 35.19
N LEU A 5 9.42 -37.91 35.40
CA LEU A 5 8.81 -37.05 34.39
C LEU A 5 9.93 -36.60 33.44
N LEU A 6 9.92 -37.11 32.20
CA LEU A 6 10.83 -36.72 31.14
C LEU A 6 10.25 -35.47 30.44
N THR A 7 10.73 -34.29 30.82
CA THR A 7 10.38 -33.03 30.15
C THR A 7 11.13 -32.98 28.80
N LEU A 8 10.43 -33.25 27.70
CA LEU A 8 10.95 -32.98 26.36
C LEU A 8 11.08 -31.44 26.19
N ALA A 9 12.28 -30.91 26.40
CA ALA A 9 12.62 -29.57 25.95
C ALA A 9 12.80 -29.62 24.43
N LEU A 10 11.81 -29.08 23.70
CA LEU A 10 11.89 -28.86 22.26
C LEU A 10 12.94 -27.76 22.03
N MET A 11 14.20 -28.15 21.84
CA MET A 11 15.26 -27.23 21.43
C MET A 11 14.92 -26.70 20.04
N ALA A 12 14.44 -25.46 19.95
CA ALA A 12 14.37 -24.73 18.69
C ALA A 12 15.81 -24.53 18.21
N LEU A 13 16.22 -25.29 17.18
CA LEU A 13 17.49 -25.04 16.51
C LEU A 13 17.47 -23.61 15.96
N PRO A 14 18.42 -22.74 16.33
CA PRO A 14 18.50 -21.42 15.72
C PRO A 14 18.72 -21.64 14.23
N LEU A 15 17.82 -21.09 13.41
CA LEU A 15 18.00 -21.04 11.96
C LEU A 15 19.26 -20.19 11.72
N SER A 16 20.38 -20.87 11.52
CA SER A 16 21.65 -20.23 11.25
C SER A 16 21.56 -19.56 9.87
N ALA A 17 22.06 -18.34 9.74
CA ALA A 17 21.74 -17.47 8.61
C ALA A 17 22.95 -16.63 8.19
N ALA A 18 23.20 -16.56 6.88
CA ALA A 18 24.28 -15.77 6.31
C ALA A 18 23.85 -14.30 6.17
N GLU A 19 24.70 -13.38 6.62
CA GLU A 19 24.47 -11.95 6.44
C GLU A 19 24.66 -11.54 4.97
N LEU A 20 23.69 -10.82 4.42
CA LEU A 20 23.75 -10.19 3.11
C LEU A 20 23.75 -8.67 3.30
N ARG A 21 24.82 -8.01 2.84
CA ARG A 21 24.93 -6.56 2.83
C ARG A 21 25.04 -6.05 1.40
N ASP A 22 24.13 -5.17 1.01
CA ASP A 22 24.17 -4.50 -0.29
C ASP A 22 24.21 -2.97 -0.11
N PRO A 23 25.39 -2.34 -0.28
CA PRO A 23 25.51 -0.89 -0.14
C PRO A 23 24.92 -0.12 -1.32
N PHE A 24 24.72 -0.74 -2.49
CA PHE A 24 24.12 -0.09 -3.66
C PHE A 24 22.63 0.20 -3.40
N PHE A 25 21.89 -0.83 -2.98
CA PHE A 25 20.48 -0.67 -2.58
C PHE A 25 20.30 -0.08 -1.18
N GLY A 26 21.35 -0.13 -0.35
CA GLY A 26 21.34 0.47 0.99
C GLY A 26 20.61 -0.38 2.03
N PHE A 27 20.75 -1.71 1.95
CA PHE A 27 20.16 -2.63 2.92
C PHE A 27 21.16 -3.65 3.47
N THR A 28 20.79 -4.24 4.60
CA THR A 28 21.37 -5.47 5.15
C THR A 28 20.25 -6.43 5.49
N THR A 29 20.42 -7.73 5.28
CA THR A 29 19.46 -8.75 5.68
C THR A 29 20.17 -10.07 5.98
N ARG A 30 19.41 -11.13 6.28
CA ARG A 30 19.91 -12.48 6.45
C ARG A 30 19.24 -13.44 5.49
N ILE A 31 20.04 -14.34 4.93
CA ILE A 31 19.58 -15.43 4.08
C ILE A 31 19.70 -16.73 4.87
N PRO A 32 18.67 -17.60 4.91
CA PRO A 32 18.76 -18.87 5.62
C PRO A 32 19.93 -19.71 5.08
N GLU A 33 20.74 -20.33 5.95
CA GLU A 33 21.93 -21.08 5.52
C GLU A 33 21.67 -22.26 4.59
N SER A 34 20.44 -22.78 4.59
CA SER A 34 20.04 -23.85 3.67
C SER A 34 20.07 -23.42 2.20
N PHE A 35 20.07 -22.10 1.94
CA PHE A 35 20.13 -21.54 0.61
C PHE A 35 21.56 -21.37 0.11
N GLN A 36 21.80 -21.83 -1.11
CA GLN A 36 23.07 -21.64 -1.81
C GLN A 36 22.94 -20.50 -2.80
N LYS A 37 23.96 -19.64 -2.86
CA LYS A 37 23.98 -18.55 -3.83
C LYS A 37 24.02 -19.13 -5.24
N PHE A 38 23.07 -18.70 -6.07
CA PHE A 38 22.91 -19.18 -7.43
C PHE A 38 23.06 -18.01 -8.40
N SER A 39 23.86 -18.19 -9.44
CA SER A 39 23.97 -17.22 -10.52
C SER A 39 23.14 -17.68 -11.71
N PRO A 40 22.03 -17.00 -12.06
CA PRO A 40 21.15 -17.40 -13.14
C PRO A 40 21.72 -17.14 -14.54
N LEU A 41 23.05 -17.14 -14.71
CA LEU A 41 23.76 -16.86 -15.98
C LEU A 41 23.23 -17.66 -17.19
N HIS A 42 22.54 -18.78 -16.96
CA HIS A 42 21.97 -19.64 -18.00
C HIS A 42 20.44 -19.63 -18.09
N LEU A 43 19.74 -18.94 -17.18
CA LEU A 43 18.28 -18.85 -17.17
C LEU A 43 17.85 -17.57 -17.89
N ARG A 44 16.85 -17.67 -18.78
CA ARG A 44 16.19 -16.51 -19.42
C ARG A 44 15.34 -15.72 -18.41
N TYR A 45 15.84 -15.47 -17.20
CA TYR A 45 15.24 -14.48 -16.33
C TYR A 45 15.54 -13.08 -16.90
N PRO A 46 14.64 -12.10 -16.72
CA PRO A 46 14.95 -10.73 -17.08
C PRO A 46 16.26 -10.31 -16.40
N LYS A 47 17.11 -9.58 -17.14
CA LYS A 47 18.32 -8.96 -16.58
C LYS A 47 17.90 -8.19 -15.32
N GLY A 48 18.56 -8.45 -14.19
CA GLY A 48 18.32 -7.71 -12.95
C GLY A 48 18.00 -8.54 -11.71
N LEU A 49 18.24 -9.86 -11.67
CA LEU A 49 18.26 -10.57 -10.38
C LEU A 49 19.60 -10.31 -9.67
N ASP A 50 19.62 -9.31 -8.78
CA ASP A 50 20.84 -8.86 -8.09
C ASP A 50 21.36 -9.90 -7.09
N HIS A 51 20.45 -10.50 -6.31
CA HIS A 51 20.76 -11.58 -5.39
C HIS A 51 19.79 -12.74 -5.60
N CYS A 52 20.31 -13.91 -5.92
CA CYS A 52 19.51 -15.11 -6.16
C CYS A 52 20.11 -16.30 -5.43
N TYR A 53 19.24 -17.10 -4.83
CA TYR A 53 19.59 -18.27 -4.04
C TYR A 53 18.63 -19.42 -4.33
N LEU A 54 19.14 -20.64 -4.25
CA LEU A 54 18.37 -21.87 -4.42
C LEU A 54 18.47 -22.75 -3.18
N LEU A 55 17.38 -23.41 -2.87
CA LEU A 55 17.29 -24.50 -1.90
C LEU A 55 16.86 -25.77 -2.65
N GLY A 56 17.82 -26.68 -2.79
CA GLY A 56 17.71 -27.93 -3.52
C GLY A 56 18.94 -28.17 -4.41
N ASP A 57 18.84 -29.07 -5.39
CA ASP A 57 19.92 -29.39 -6.32
C ASP A 57 19.47 -29.05 -7.75
N PRO A 58 20.02 -27.99 -8.37
CA PRO A 58 19.61 -27.58 -9.72
C PRO A 58 19.96 -28.59 -10.82
N LYS A 59 20.63 -29.70 -10.48
CA LYS A 59 20.97 -30.80 -11.38
C LYS A 59 19.99 -31.97 -11.32
N ASP A 60 19.07 -31.99 -10.36
CA ASP A 60 18.03 -33.02 -10.30
C ASP A 60 16.76 -32.60 -11.05
N ASP A 61 15.83 -33.54 -11.19
CA ASP A 61 14.55 -33.32 -11.87
C ASP A 61 13.48 -32.74 -10.93
N GLN A 62 13.82 -32.40 -9.69
CA GLN A 62 12.87 -31.87 -8.72
C GLN A 62 12.83 -30.33 -8.78
N PRO A 63 11.63 -29.74 -8.65
CA PRO A 63 11.51 -28.29 -8.62
C PRO A 63 12.07 -27.71 -7.30
N ASP A 64 13.15 -26.95 -7.41
CA ASP A 64 13.79 -26.23 -6.32
C ASP A 64 12.94 -25.06 -5.77
N VAL A 65 13.32 -24.59 -4.58
CA VAL A 65 12.83 -23.31 -4.04
C VAL A 65 13.85 -22.21 -4.34
N MET A 66 13.39 -21.15 -4.99
CA MET A 66 14.16 -19.96 -5.28
C MET A 66 13.83 -18.85 -4.29
N LEU A 67 14.86 -18.14 -3.83
CA LEU A 67 14.75 -16.89 -3.09
C LEU A 67 15.56 -15.82 -3.82
N ALA A 68 14.93 -14.71 -4.16
CA ALA A 68 15.54 -13.64 -4.92
C ALA A 68 15.24 -12.26 -4.32
N ILE A 69 16.23 -11.38 -4.39
CA ILE A 69 16.12 -9.95 -4.09
C ILE A 69 16.61 -9.19 -5.31
N HIS A 70 15.79 -8.30 -5.84
CA HIS A 70 16.17 -7.47 -6.98
C HIS A 70 15.68 -6.03 -6.84
N GLY A 71 16.42 -5.10 -7.42
CA GLY A 71 16.05 -3.70 -7.51
C GLY A 71 14.92 -3.46 -8.51
N LEU A 72 14.02 -2.53 -8.16
CA LEU A 72 12.89 -2.10 -9.01
C LEU A 72 13.21 -0.88 -9.90
N GLY A 73 14.48 -0.45 -9.95
CA GLY A 73 14.95 0.68 -10.78
C GLY A 73 14.57 2.08 -10.29
N GLY A 74 13.89 2.21 -9.15
CA GLY A 74 13.45 3.49 -8.59
C GLY A 74 12.87 3.36 -7.19
N THR A 75 12.27 4.42 -6.67
CA THR A 75 11.56 4.43 -5.38
C THR A 75 10.08 4.10 -5.58
N LEU A 76 9.45 3.50 -4.55
CA LEU A 76 8.02 3.18 -4.58
C LEU A 76 7.18 4.34 -4.04
N THR A 77 6.08 4.65 -4.70
CA THR A 77 5.01 5.47 -4.11
C THR A 77 4.24 4.63 -3.07
N GLN A 78 3.50 5.28 -2.16
CA GLN A 78 2.61 4.57 -1.23
C GLN A 78 1.37 3.96 -1.90
N GLU A 79 1.17 4.24 -3.19
CA GLU A 79 0.07 3.67 -3.96
C GLU A 79 0.38 2.21 -4.28
N GLN A 80 -0.48 1.31 -3.81
CA GLN A 80 -0.28 -0.12 -3.99
C GLN A 80 -0.80 -0.56 -5.35
N MET A 81 -0.07 -1.48 -6.00
CA MET A 81 -0.55 -2.11 -7.22
C MET A 81 -1.85 -2.89 -6.97
N SER A 82 -2.74 -2.81 -7.94
CA SER A 82 -3.90 -3.68 -8.02
C SER A 82 -3.48 -5.11 -8.39
N LEU A 83 -4.28 -6.11 -8.02
CA LEU A 83 -4.03 -7.50 -8.40
C LEU A 83 -3.96 -7.68 -9.93
N ARG A 84 -4.77 -6.92 -10.68
CA ARG A 84 -4.78 -6.95 -12.15
C ARG A 84 -3.46 -6.47 -12.74
N GLU A 85 -2.85 -5.44 -12.16
CA GLU A 85 -1.54 -4.97 -12.59
C GLU A 85 -0.46 -6.03 -12.31
N VAL A 86 -0.47 -6.63 -11.12
CA VAL A 86 0.46 -7.72 -10.76
C VAL A 86 0.32 -8.90 -11.72
N GLU A 87 -0.90 -9.35 -12.00
CA GLU A 87 -1.20 -10.43 -12.93
C GLU A 87 -0.75 -10.12 -14.37
N SER A 88 -0.70 -8.84 -14.76
CA SER A 88 -0.22 -8.44 -16.09
C SER A 88 1.28 -8.67 -16.28
N PHE A 89 2.07 -8.67 -15.20
CA PHE A 89 3.50 -8.94 -15.22
C PHE A 89 3.86 -10.42 -15.08
N ALA A 90 2.95 -11.23 -14.55
CA ALA A 90 3.17 -12.65 -14.27
C ALA A 90 2.03 -13.51 -14.88
N SER A 91 2.06 -13.62 -16.21
CA SER A 91 1.09 -14.42 -16.94
C SER A 91 1.13 -15.90 -16.51
N GLY A 92 -0.05 -16.53 -16.44
CA GLY A 92 -0.19 -17.91 -15.97
C GLY A 92 -0.31 -18.07 -14.46
N PHE A 93 -0.18 -16.98 -13.69
CA PHE A 93 -0.45 -16.96 -12.25
C PHE A 93 -1.77 -16.24 -11.94
N ARG A 94 -2.39 -16.62 -10.82
CA ARG A 94 -3.49 -15.91 -10.16
C ARG A 94 -3.00 -15.42 -8.82
N PHE A 95 -3.25 -14.16 -8.51
CA PHE A 95 -2.70 -13.55 -7.30
C PHE A 95 -3.78 -13.25 -6.26
N THR A 96 -3.43 -13.51 -5.01
CA THR A 96 -4.10 -12.95 -3.84
C THR A 96 -3.17 -11.96 -3.15
N ARG A 97 -3.74 -11.03 -2.39
CA ARG A 97 -2.99 -10.05 -1.60
C ARG A 97 -3.26 -10.29 -0.12
N GLU A 98 -2.18 -10.38 0.63
CA GLU A 98 -2.15 -10.32 2.10
C GLU A 98 -1.37 -9.08 2.53
N GLU A 99 -1.35 -8.81 3.84
CA GLU A 99 -0.55 -7.74 4.43
C GLU A 99 0.57 -8.34 5.28
N VAL A 100 1.73 -7.71 5.24
CA VAL A 100 2.88 -8.05 6.08
C VAL A 100 3.47 -6.77 6.65
N ILE A 101 3.92 -6.83 7.90
CA ILE A 101 4.52 -5.67 8.57
C ILE A 101 6.03 -5.72 8.33
N TRP A 102 6.59 -4.60 7.87
CA TRP A 102 8.02 -4.36 7.89
C TRP A 102 8.29 -3.05 8.61
N LYS A 103 9.00 -3.12 9.74
CA LYS A 103 9.12 -2.00 10.69
C LYS A 103 7.73 -1.53 11.13
N ASP A 104 7.33 -0.32 10.78
CA ASP A 104 6.01 0.25 11.07
C ASP A 104 5.17 0.45 9.79
N LEU A 105 5.47 -0.30 8.73
CA LEU A 105 4.80 -0.19 7.43
C LEU A 105 4.03 -1.48 7.11
N ASP A 106 2.75 -1.34 6.79
CA ASP A 106 1.95 -2.40 6.18
C ASP A 106 2.27 -2.49 4.68
N LEU A 107 2.95 -3.57 4.30
CA LEU A 107 3.33 -3.85 2.92
C LEU A 107 2.39 -4.90 2.31
N PRO A 108 2.01 -4.75 1.03
CA PRO A 108 1.27 -5.78 0.33
C PRO A 108 2.18 -6.99 0.05
N LEU A 109 1.73 -8.16 0.48
CA LEU A 109 2.31 -9.45 0.17
C LEU A 109 1.47 -10.11 -0.93
N TYR A 110 2.05 -10.27 -2.11
CA TYR A 110 1.39 -10.91 -3.24
C TYR A 110 1.71 -12.40 -3.27
N ILE A 111 0.68 -13.24 -3.31
CA ILE A 111 0.80 -14.68 -3.38
C ILE A 111 0.22 -15.13 -4.71
N GLY A 112 1.08 -15.51 -5.65
CA GLY A 112 0.71 -16.03 -6.95
C GLY A 112 0.68 -17.55 -6.93
N ARG A 113 -0.37 -18.15 -7.48
CA ARG A 113 -0.44 -19.59 -7.76
C ARG A 113 -0.64 -19.81 -9.26
N GLY A 114 0.09 -20.75 -9.83
CA GLY A 114 0.07 -21.00 -11.27
C GLY A 114 0.63 -22.36 -11.63
N VAL A 115 0.46 -22.75 -12.88
CA VAL A 115 0.99 -24.00 -13.43
C VAL A 115 2.00 -23.64 -14.52
N LEU A 116 3.23 -24.13 -14.39
CA LEU A 116 4.28 -23.97 -15.40
C LEU A 116 4.87 -25.34 -15.70
N ASN A 117 4.91 -25.73 -16.97
CA ASN A 117 5.43 -27.03 -17.40
C ASN A 117 4.82 -28.22 -16.63
N GLN A 118 3.50 -28.18 -16.37
CA GLN A 118 2.75 -29.18 -15.57
C GLN A 118 3.12 -29.25 -14.08
N ILE A 119 3.92 -28.30 -13.57
CA ILE A 119 4.27 -28.19 -12.17
C ILE A 119 3.42 -27.09 -11.52
N ASP A 120 2.73 -27.43 -10.44
CA ASP A 120 2.03 -26.47 -9.59
C ASP A 120 3.06 -25.64 -8.82
N LEU A 121 3.06 -24.33 -9.05
CA LEU A 121 3.97 -23.38 -8.45
C LEU A 121 3.24 -22.36 -7.59
N VAL A 122 3.95 -21.91 -6.55
CA VAL A 122 3.58 -20.75 -5.76
C VAL A 122 4.72 -19.76 -5.77
N THR A 123 4.37 -18.47 -5.85
CA THR A 123 5.29 -17.34 -5.70
C THR A 123 4.77 -16.42 -4.63
N VAL A 124 5.66 -15.93 -3.77
CA VAL A 124 5.38 -14.98 -2.71
C VAL A 124 6.30 -13.78 -2.95
N ALA A 125 5.72 -12.61 -3.14
CA ALA A 125 6.47 -11.39 -3.45
C ALA A 125 6.04 -10.23 -2.57
N VAL A 126 7.02 -9.50 -2.03
CA VAL A 126 6.82 -8.25 -1.29
C VAL A 126 7.76 -7.19 -1.86
N GLN A 127 7.24 -5.98 -2.05
CA GLN A 127 8.01 -4.84 -2.50
C GLN A 127 8.35 -3.95 -1.31
N VAL A 128 9.63 -3.67 -1.11
CA VAL A 128 10.13 -2.91 0.03
C VAL A 128 10.53 -1.50 -0.39
N PRO A 129 9.92 -0.46 0.20
CA PRO A 129 10.15 0.93 -0.16
C PRO A 129 11.41 1.49 0.51
N LEU A 130 12.59 1.10 0.02
CA LEU A 130 13.87 1.62 0.50
C LEU A 130 14.15 3.05 -0.01
N GLN A 131 14.89 3.83 0.78
CA GLN A 131 15.21 5.25 0.53
C GLN A 131 16.01 5.45 -0.76
N ARG A 132 16.98 4.58 -1.04
CA ARG A 132 17.83 4.70 -2.24
C ARG A 132 17.13 4.19 -3.48
N GLN A 133 16.67 2.94 -3.41
CA GLN A 133 16.00 2.27 -4.50
C GLN A 133 15.20 1.11 -3.92
N ALA A 134 13.93 1.02 -4.29
CA ALA A 134 13.07 -0.04 -3.85
C ALA A 134 13.53 -1.39 -4.40
N ILE A 135 13.26 -2.43 -3.61
CA ILE A 135 13.59 -3.82 -3.94
C ILE A 135 12.33 -4.66 -3.90
N GLN A 136 12.37 -5.81 -4.56
CA GLN A 136 11.38 -6.85 -4.40
C GLN A 136 12.05 -8.12 -3.88
N ILE A 137 11.52 -8.64 -2.78
CA ILE A 137 11.85 -9.97 -2.26
C ILE A 137 10.83 -10.93 -2.88
N THR A 138 11.33 -12.00 -3.51
CA THR A 138 10.49 -13.03 -4.12
C THR A 138 10.97 -14.41 -3.67
N ALA A 139 10.05 -15.23 -3.14
CA ALA A 139 10.28 -16.65 -2.90
C ALA A 139 9.33 -17.45 -3.79
N ALA A 140 9.83 -18.46 -4.50
CA ALA A 140 9.04 -19.25 -5.43
C ALA A 140 9.45 -20.72 -5.41
N GLY A 141 8.51 -21.61 -5.69
CA GLY A 141 8.77 -23.05 -5.73
C GLY A 141 7.48 -23.87 -5.82
N PRO A 142 7.54 -25.17 -5.51
CA PRO A 142 6.40 -26.08 -5.59
C PRO A 142 5.26 -25.66 -4.67
N ALA A 143 4.02 -25.71 -5.16
CA ALA A 143 2.85 -25.27 -4.40
C ALA A 143 2.66 -26.03 -3.07
N HIS A 144 3.04 -27.30 -3.01
CA HIS A 144 2.95 -28.11 -1.78
C HIS A 144 3.89 -27.64 -0.66
N ARG A 145 4.90 -26.81 -0.98
CA ARG A 145 5.85 -26.20 -0.02
C ARG A 145 5.46 -24.77 0.37
N TYR A 146 4.21 -24.35 0.13
CA TYR A 146 3.75 -22.97 0.33
C TYR A 146 4.15 -22.35 1.68
N TYR A 147 3.90 -23.04 2.80
CA TYR A 147 4.21 -22.48 4.13
C TYR A 147 5.71 -22.25 4.35
N GLU A 148 6.54 -23.12 3.78
CA GLU A 148 8.00 -22.99 3.83
C GLU A 148 8.47 -21.81 2.97
N ILE A 149 7.96 -21.69 1.74
CA ILE A 149 8.25 -20.58 0.82
C ILE A 149 7.84 -19.23 1.42
N LEU A 150 6.64 -19.17 2.01
CA LEU A 150 6.16 -17.99 2.75
C LEU A 150 7.07 -17.67 3.94
N GLY A 151 7.49 -18.68 4.68
CA GLY A 151 8.42 -18.56 5.79
C GLY A 151 9.76 -17.94 5.37
N TYR A 152 10.31 -18.33 4.21
CA TYR A 152 11.55 -17.75 3.70
C TYR A 152 11.42 -16.28 3.30
N ALA A 153 10.35 -15.90 2.60
CA ALA A 153 10.11 -14.50 2.25
C ALA A 153 9.98 -13.62 3.51
N ARG A 154 9.24 -14.10 4.52
CA ARG A 154 9.08 -13.41 5.81
C ARG A 154 10.40 -13.33 6.58
N PHE A 155 11.16 -14.43 6.64
CA PHE A 155 12.46 -14.43 7.32
C PHE A 155 13.40 -13.34 6.78
N VAL A 156 13.51 -13.21 5.45
CA VAL A 156 14.34 -12.17 4.83
C VAL A 156 13.79 -10.77 5.13
N LEU A 157 12.47 -10.60 5.08
CA LEU A 157 11.83 -9.32 5.37
C LEU A 157 12.03 -8.89 6.84
N ASP A 158 11.87 -9.82 7.78
CA ASP A 158 11.98 -9.59 9.23
C ASP A 158 13.41 -9.17 9.63
N HIS A 159 14.42 -9.67 8.91
CA HIS A 159 15.82 -9.32 9.13
C HIS A 159 16.30 -8.17 8.23
N LEU A 160 15.44 -7.63 7.36
CA LEU A 160 15.80 -6.56 6.44
C LEU A 160 15.91 -5.23 7.18
N GLU A 161 17.12 -4.70 7.19
CA GLU A 161 17.45 -3.35 7.63
C GLU A 161 17.77 -2.45 6.45
N GLY A 162 17.37 -1.18 6.57
CA GLY A 162 17.48 -0.17 5.53
C GLY A 162 16.57 1.03 5.84
N GLU A 163 16.94 2.20 5.34
CA GLU A 163 16.09 3.40 5.41
C GLU A 163 14.94 3.28 4.42
N THR A 164 13.75 3.76 4.79
CA THR A 164 12.57 3.74 3.92
C THR A 164 12.29 5.11 3.31
N ASN A 165 11.80 5.15 2.07
CA ASN A 165 11.30 6.37 1.44
C ASN A 165 9.84 6.69 1.80
N TRP A 166 9.16 5.84 2.57
CA TRP A 166 7.78 6.04 2.99
C TRP A 166 7.70 6.73 4.34
N LYS A 167 6.63 7.50 4.54
CA LYS A 167 6.35 8.14 5.82
C LYS A 167 5.87 7.12 6.85
N THR A 168 6.55 7.07 7.98
CA THR A 168 6.13 6.25 9.14
C THR A 168 4.87 6.83 9.80
N GLY A 169 4.20 6.04 10.64
CA GLY A 169 2.99 6.49 11.36
C GLY A 169 3.21 7.77 12.16
N ALA A 170 4.37 7.91 12.82
CA ALA A 170 4.75 9.11 13.56
C ALA A 170 4.85 10.36 12.68
N GLN A 171 5.41 10.24 11.47
CA GLN A 171 5.51 11.34 10.51
C GLN A 171 4.14 11.74 9.96
N ARG A 172 3.24 10.77 9.76
CA ARG A 172 1.85 11.04 9.36
C ARG A 172 1.06 11.78 10.45
N LEU A 173 1.23 11.38 11.71
CA LEU A 173 0.62 12.07 12.86
C LEU A 173 1.12 13.51 13.02
N ALA A 174 2.42 13.74 12.80
CA ALA A 174 3.00 15.08 12.85
C ALA A 174 2.42 16.02 11.77
N GLU A 175 2.06 15.52 10.59
CA GLU A 175 1.40 16.31 9.53
C GLU A 175 -0.07 16.62 9.82
N LEU A 176 -0.75 15.81 10.64
CA LEU A 176 -2.13 16.07 11.06
C LEU A 176 -2.23 17.10 12.19
N ALA A 177 -1.15 17.34 12.94
CA ALA A 177 -1.11 18.31 14.03
C ALA A 177 -1.61 19.73 13.65
N PRO A 178 -1.19 20.36 12.53
CA PRO A 178 -1.70 21.68 12.14
C PRO A 178 -3.19 21.68 11.74
N SER A 179 -3.75 20.54 11.33
CA SER A 179 -5.18 20.41 11.02
C SER A 179 -6.01 20.25 12.30
N LEU A 180 -5.50 19.51 13.29
CA LEU A 180 -6.14 19.38 14.60
C LEU A 180 -6.12 20.70 15.39
N ILE A 181 -5.03 21.47 15.31
CA ILE A 181 -4.94 22.82 15.90
C ILE A 181 -5.99 23.74 15.27
N ARG A 182 -6.14 23.74 13.93
CA ARG A 182 -7.17 24.54 13.25
C ARG A 182 -8.59 24.12 13.65
N LEU A 183 -8.85 22.83 13.78
CA LEU A 183 -10.16 22.34 14.22
C LEU A 183 -10.48 22.77 15.66
N ALA A 184 -9.49 22.69 16.56
CA ALA A 184 -9.61 23.16 17.95
C ALA A 184 -9.87 24.68 18.03
N ILE A 185 -9.14 25.49 17.26
CA ILE A 185 -9.37 26.95 17.18
C ILE A 185 -10.79 27.24 16.66
N THR A 186 -11.22 26.53 15.62
CA THR A 186 -12.56 26.71 15.03
C THR A 186 -13.65 26.38 16.06
N LEU A 187 -13.50 25.29 16.82
CA LEU A 187 -14.42 24.92 17.89
C LEU A 187 -14.48 25.97 19.02
N VAL A 188 -13.33 26.53 19.41
CA VAL A 188 -13.28 27.60 20.43
C VAL A 188 -13.99 28.86 19.94
N ILE A 189 -13.78 29.26 18.68
CA ILE A 189 -14.45 30.43 18.10
C ILE A 189 -15.95 30.21 18.03
N VAL A 190 -16.40 29.07 17.48
CA VAL A 190 -17.83 28.74 17.36
C VAL A 190 -18.47 28.65 18.74
N GLY A 191 -17.83 27.97 19.70
CA GLY A 191 -18.29 27.88 21.08
C GLY A 191 -18.38 29.26 21.76
N GLY A 192 -17.39 30.12 21.56
CA GLY A 192 -17.38 31.49 22.07
C GLY A 192 -18.49 32.36 21.48
N VAL A 193 -18.74 32.25 20.18
CA VAL A 193 -19.85 32.96 19.50
C VAL A 193 -21.20 32.48 20.01
N ILE A 194 -21.42 31.17 20.11
CA ILE A 194 -22.65 30.59 20.66
C ILE A 194 -22.86 31.06 22.10
N PHE A 195 -21.83 31.02 22.94
CA PHE A 195 -21.88 31.49 24.31
C PHE A 195 -22.27 32.98 24.40
N LEU A 196 -21.70 33.83 23.54
CA LEU A 196 -22.04 35.25 23.47
C LEU A 196 -23.48 35.48 23.01
N LEU A 197 -23.97 34.73 22.03
CA LEU A 197 -25.34 34.82 21.54
C LEU A 197 -26.36 34.40 22.63
N VAL A 198 -26.09 33.29 23.32
CA VAL A 198 -26.92 32.82 24.45
C VAL A 198 -26.93 33.84 25.58
N ARG A 199 -25.77 34.40 25.94
CA ARG A 199 -25.67 35.44 26.97
C ARG A 199 -26.43 36.71 26.59
N ARG A 200 -26.42 37.10 25.30
CA ARG A 200 -27.18 38.24 24.79
C ARG A 200 -28.69 37.99 24.81
N GLN A 201 -29.15 36.80 24.45
CA GLN A 201 -30.58 36.46 24.51
C GLN A 201 -31.10 36.49 25.94
N ARG A 202 -30.34 35.97 26.93
CA ARG A 202 -30.73 36.01 28.35
C ARG A 202 -30.77 37.42 28.95
N ARG A 203 -30.16 38.41 28.30
CA ARG A 203 -30.18 39.82 28.72
C ARG A 203 -31.26 40.65 28.03
N ARG A 204 -32.06 40.05 27.12
CA ARG A 204 -33.20 40.78 26.55
C ARG A 204 -34.28 40.92 27.63
N PRO A 205 -34.80 42.14 27.89
CA PRO A 205 -35.96 42.32 28.74
C PRO A 205 -37.16 41.55 28.17
N PRO A 206 -38.07 41.04 29.02
CA PRO A 206 -39.29 40.40 28.53
C PRO A 206 -40.08 41.37 27.66
N PRO A 207 -40.69 40.89 26.56
CA PRO A 207 -41.50 41.74 25.70
C PRO A 207 -42.69 42.32 26.49
N PRO A 208 -43.08 43.58 26.25
CA PRO A 208 -44.29 44.14 26.86
C PRO A 208 -45.53 43.35 26.40
N MET A 209 -46.45 43.10 27.33
CA MET A 209 -47.63 42.28 27.07
C MET A 209 -48.52 42.90 25.97
N PRO A 210 -49.17 42.08 25.13
CA PRO A 210 -50.05 42.59 24.08
C PRO A 210 -51.33 43.17 24.70
N VAL A 211 -51.66 44.40 24.33
CA VAL A 211 -52.98 45.01 24.59
C VAL A 211 -53.98 44.46 23.56
N PRO A 212 -55.22 44.10 23.93
CA PRO A 212 -56.20 43.57 22.98
C PRO A 212 -56.75 44.71 22.12
N GLY A 213 -56.45 44.68 20.82
CA GLY A 213 -57.08 45.53 19.79
C GLY A 213 -58.11 44.74 18.96
N PRO A 214 -59.09 45.42 18.32
CA PRO A 214 -60.27 44.77 17.76
C PRO A 214 -59.94 43.95 16.51
N ALA A 215 -60.74 42.91 16.32
CA ALA A 215 -60.68 41.99 15.19
C ALA A 215 -60.70 42.73 13.84
N LEU A 216 -59.59 42.64 13.11
CA LEU A 216 -59.51 42.95 11.69
C LEU A 216 -59.63 41.65 10.90
N LEU A 217 -60.54 41.66 9.92
CA LEU A 217 -60.82 40.58 8.98
C LEU A 217 -59.54 40.03 8.31
N PRO A 218 -59.49 38.73 8.00
CA PRO A 218 -58.31 38.12 7.39
C PRO A 218 -58.13 38.62 5.94
N PRO A 219 -56.91 38.98 5.52
CA PRO A 219 -56.62 39.19 4.11
C PRO A 219 -56.59 37.86 3.34
N ARG A 220 -57.03 37.92 2.07
CA ARG A 220 -57.07 36.83 1.08
C ARG A 220 -55.68 36.18 0.88
N PRO A 221 -55.63 34.89 0.53
CA PRO A 221 -54.37 34.21 0.22
C PRO A 221 -53.81 34.69 -1.13
N PRO A 222 -52.51 34.99 -1.23
CA PRO A 222 -51.87 35.10 -2.53
C PRO A 222 -51.64 33.70 -3.12
N THR A 223 -51.94 33.66 -4.41
CA THR A 223 -51.83 32.59 -5.39
C THR A 223 -50.43 31.99 -5.48
N SER A 224 -50.42 30.69 -5.81
CA SER A 224 -49.25 29.90 -6.20
C SER A 224 -48.45 30.57 -7.32
N GLU A 225 -47.28 31.09 -7.00
CA GLU A 225 -46.22 31.35 -7.99
C GLU A 225 -45.26 30.17 -8.01
N SER A 226 -45.18 29.55 -9.18
CA SER A 226 -44.28 28.47 -9.54
C SER A 226 -42.84 28.94 -9.49
N VAL A 227 -42.06 28.42 -8.54
CA VAL A 227 -40.60 28.47 -8.64
C VAL A 227 -40.20 27.40 -9.67
N ALA A 228 -39.96 27.85 -10.91
CA ALA A 228 -39.30 27.04 -11.91
C ALA A 228 -37.91 26.66 -11.39
N ARG A 229 -37.64 25.35 -11.25
CA ARG A 229 -36.29 24.83 -11.01
C ARG A 229 -35.45 25.13 -12.25
N GLU A 230 -34.42 25.94 -12.07
CA GLU A 230 -33.32 26.03 -13.02
C GLU A 230 -32.69 24.63 -13.20
N PRO A 231 -32.54 24.12 -14.44
CA PRO A 231 -31.83 22.87 -14.67
C PRO A 231 -30.35 23.08 -14.38
N SER A 232 -29.77 22.19 -13.58
CA SER A 232 -28.33 22.17 -13.30
C SER A 232 -27.53 22.07 -14.61
N PRO A 233 -26.40 22.79 -14.74
CA PRO A 233 -25.57 22.71 -15.93
C PRO A 233 -25.03 21.29 -16.12
N PRO A 234 -24.89 20.83 -17.38
CA PRO A 234 -24.32 19.51 -17.65
C PRO A 234 -22.86 19.44 -17.17
N PRO A 235 -22.38 18.26 -16.74
CA PRO A 235 -20.99 18.08 -16.39
C PRO A 235 -20.08 18.40 -17.59
N PRO A 236 -18.89 18.97 -17.37
CA PRO A 236 -17.97 19.28 -18.44
C PRO A 236 -17.58 18.01 -19.22
N PRO A 237 -17.30 18.12 -20.52
CA PRO A 237 -16.92 16.97 -21.34
C PRO A 237 -15.66 16.30 -20.78
N GLU A 238 -15.71 14.98 -20.69
CA GLU A 238 -14.63 14.14 -20.19
C GLU A 238 -13.44 14.24 -21.15
N GLU A 239 -12.49 15.13 -20.84
CA GLU A 239 -11.22 15.22 -21.55
C GLU A 239 -10.54 13.86 -21.48
N LEU A 240 -10.29 13.26 -22.65
CA LEU A 240 -9.54 12.01 -22.79
C LEU A 240 -8.12 12.24 -22.26
N ILE A 241 -7.92 11.93 -20.98
CA ILE A 241 -6.60 12.04 -20.35
C ILE A 241 -5.69 11.04 -21.05
N PRO A 242 -4.61 11.49 -21.72
CA PRO A 242 -3.70 10.57 -22.37
C PRO A 242 -3.08 9.62 -21.33
N VAL A 243 -3.03 8.34 -21.68
CA VAL A 243 -2.42 7.28 -20.87
C VAL A 243 -1.16 6.79 -21.56
N CYS A 244 -0.13 6.48 -20.77
CA CYS A 244 1.11 5.95 -21.31
C CYS A 244 0.85 4.56 -21.94
N PRO A 245 1.19 4.34 -23.23
CA PRO A 245 0.91 3.08 -23.92
C PRO A 245 1.75 1.89 -23.46
N THR A 246 2.77 2.11 -22.61
CA THR A 246 3.57 1.01 -22.02
C THR A 246 3.09 0.62 -20.63
N CYS A 247 2.75 1.59 -19.79
CA CYS A 247 2.53 1.33 -18.36
C CYS A 247 1.15 1.78 -17.85
N GLY A 248 0.28 2.32 -18.71
CA GLY A 248 -1.09 2.71 -18.34
C GLY A 248 -1.22 3.95 -17.46
N LEU A 249 -0.11 4.51 -16.96
CA LEU A 249 -0.12 5.72 -16.13
C LEU A 249 -0.78 6.89 -16.88
N ARG A 250 -1.67 7.60 -16.20
CA ARG A 250 -2.20 8.89 -16.68
C ARG A 250 -1.05 9.88 -16.83
N VAL A 251 -0.86 10.40 -18.04
CA VAL A 251 0.22 11.34 -18.31
C VAL A 251 -0.30 12.77 -18.34
N THR A 252 0.45 13.70 -17.75
CA THR A 252 0.14 15.12 -17.85
C THR A 252 0.34 15.57 -19.30
N PRO A 253 -0.66 16.25 -19.92
CA PRO A 253 -0.53 16.79 -21.27
C PRO A 253 0.74 17.66 -21.43
N GLY A 254 1.45 17.51 -22.55
CA GLY A 254 2.67 18.28 -22.87
C GLY A 254 4.00 17.70 -22.38
N ARG A 255 3.99 16.57 -21.66
CA ARG A 255 5.23 15.86 -21.26
C ARG A 255 5.75 14.97 -22.40
N ARG A 256 7.06 15.04 -22.67
CA ARG A 256 7.73 14.19 -23.69
C ARG A 256 8.10 12.80 -23.20
N ARG A 257 8.13 12.55 -21.88
CA ARG A 257 8.49 11.26 -21.28
C ARG A 257 7.58 10.89 -20.12
N CYS A 258 7.28 9.60 -20.01
CA CYS A 258 6.56 9.00 -18.90
C CYS A 258 7.43 9.00 -17.64
N MET A 259 6.89 9.49 -16.52
CA MET A 259 7.63 9.55 -15.25
C MET A 259 7.75 8.20 -14.53
N ASN A 260 6.91 7.22 -14.87
CA ASN A 260 7.02 5.87 -14.32
C ASN A 260 8.03 4.99 -15.09
N CYS A 261 7.79 4.72 -16.39
CA CYS A 261 8.63 3.81 -17.17
C CYS A 261 9.70 4.47 -18.05
N GLY A 262 9.81 5.81 -18.07
CA GLY A 262 10.80 6.53 -18.88
C GLY A 262 10.53 6.58 -20.40
N ARG A 263 9.48 5.91 -20.90
CA ARG A 263 9.12 5.90 -22.34
C ARG A 263 8.84 7.30 -22.87
N GLU A 264 9.30 7.57 -24.09
CA GLU A 264 8.93 8.79 -24.83
C GLU A 264 7.45 8.75 -25.24
N LEU A 265 6.73 9.79 -24.85
CA LEU A 265 5.31 9.99 -25.16
C LEU A 265 5.26 10.71 -26.51
N VAL A 266 4.88 9.99 -27.55
CA VAL A 266 4.75 10.54 -28.90
C VAL A 266 3.52 11.45 -28.90
N THR A 267 3.73 12.76 -29.03
CA THR A 267 2.65 13.72 -29.25
C THR A 267 2.13 13.55 -30.67
N SER A 268 0.96 12.96 -30.84
CA SER A 268 0.12 13.15 -32.03
C SER A 268 -0.71 14.40 -31.87
#